data_AF-A0A1R0XZG4-F1
#
_entry.id   AF-A0A1R0XZG4-F1
#
_cell.length_a   1.000
_cell.length_b   1.000
_cell.length_c   1.000
_cell.angle_alpha   90.00
_cell.angle_beta   90.00
_cell.angle_gamma   90.00
#
_symmetry.space_group_name_H-M   'P 1'
#
loop_
_entity.id
_entity.type
_entity.pdbx_description
1 polymer ?
#
loop_
_entity_poly.entity_id
_entity_poly.type
_entity_poly.pdbx_seq_one_letter_code
_entity_poly.pdbx_strand_id
1 'polypeptide(L)'
;MQVSFACQYCQQKIEVKFTAEPVSVVCCANCNKNFTVMRPTIAEEILIDWKNEALFQKIRADKSQNSNSSLLALVIKVIELLTWRDKGNGQVEAIKEMRGWLIENEETPPLAELIQSDNKKRSHKRRDWR
;
A
#
# COMPACT_ATOMS: atom_id res chain seq x y z
N MET A 1 -9.51 -24.12 15.75
CA MET A 1 -9.40 -23.04 16.76
C MET A 1 -10.78 -22.81 17.39
N GLN A 2 -10.88 -22.48 18.67
CA GLN A 2 -12.17 -22.32 19.36
C GLN A 2 -12.30 -20.92 19.98
N VAL A 3 -13.46 -20.28 19.79
CA VAL A 3 -13.80 -18.98 20.38
C VAL A 3 -15.09 -19.13 21.18
N SER A 4 -15.19 -18.48 22.33
CA SER A 4 -16.42 -18.44 23.12
C SER A 4 -16.79 -17.01 23.51
N PHE A 5 -18.07 -16.68 23.42
CA PHE A 5 -18.61 -15.38 23.83
C PHE A 5 -20.03 -15.54 24.38
N ALA A 6 -20.51 -14.55 25.13
CA ALA A 6 -21.89 -14.53 25.63
C ALA A 6 -22.82 -13.93 24.58
N CYS A 7 -23.99 -14.53 24.38
CA CYS A 7 -25.04 -13.97 23.54
C CYS A 7 -25.48 -12.61 24.07
N GLN A 8 -25.45 -11.57 23.23
CA GLN A 8 -25.82 -10.21 23.62
C GLN A 8 -27.29 -10.07 24.06
N TYR A 9 -28.16 -11.02 23.69
CA TYR A 9 -29.61 -10.97 23.97
C TYR A 9 -30.04 -11.81 25.17
N CYS A 10 -29.44 -12.98 25.37
CA CYS A 10 -29.87 -13.92 26.41
C CYS A 10 -28.74 -14.39 27.33
N GLN A 11 -27.53 -13.84 27.17
CA GLN A 11 -26.32 -14.15 27.95
C GLN A 11 -25.86 -15.61 27.91
N GLN A 12 -26.52 -16.48 27.15
CA GLN A 12 -26.09 -17.85 26.95
C GLN A 12 -24.72 -17.89 26.28
N LYS A 13 -23.81 -18.73 26.79
CA LYS A 13 -22.50 -18.96 26.20
C LYS A 13 -22.64 -19.62 24.83
N ILE A 14 -21.99 -19.06 23.82
CA ILE A 14 -21.87 -19.59 22.47
C ILE A 14 -20.42 -20.02 22.27
N GLU A 15 -20.22 -21.25 21.79
CA GLU A 15 -18.90 -21.77 21.43
C GLU A 15 -18.83 -22.03 19.93
N VAL A 16 -17.79 -21.52 19.29
CA VAL A 16 -17.57 -21.59 17.84
C VAL A 16 -16.26 -22.30 17.59
N LYS A 17 -16.31 -23.40 16.83
CA LYS A 17 -15.12 -24.09 16.35
C LYS A 17 -14.89 -23.70 14.89
N PHE A 18 -13.83 -22.95 14.64
CA PHE A 18 -13.40 -22.60 13.29
C PHE A 18 -12.64 -23.77 12.65
N THR A 19 -13.05 -24.12 11.42
CA THR A 19 -12.38 -25.06 10.52
C THR A 19 -11.46 -24.28 9.56
N ALA A 20 -11.46 -24.57 8.26
CA ALA A 20 -10.62 -23.88 7.28
C ALA A 20 -11.14 -22.48 6.90
N GLU A 21 -12.43 -22.22 7.06
CA GLU A 21 -13.04 -20.94 6.67
C GLU A 21 -12.82 -19.86 7.75
N PRO A 22 -12.44 -18.62 7.36
CA PRO A 22 -12.13 -17.55 8.31
C PRO A 22 -13.36 -16.88 8.91
N VAL A 23 -14.56 -17.19 8.42
CA VAL A 23 -15.83 -16.60 8.87
C VAL A 23 -16.83 -17.73 9.08
N SER A 24 -17.55 -17.69 10.20
CA SER A 24 -18.62 -18.64 10.50
C SER A 24 -19.86 -17.88 10.95
N VAL A 25 -21.04 -18.32 10.47
CA VAL A 25 -22.33 -17.85 10.98
C VAL A 25 -22.81 -18.84 12.04
N VAL A 26 -23.20 -18.33 13.20
CA VAL A 26 -23.57 -19.16 14.35
C VAL A 26 -24.88 -18.66 14.92
N CYS A 27 -25.80 -19.58 15.20
CA CYS A 27 -27.08 -19.27 15.79
C CYS A 27 -27.06 -19.58 17.29
N CYS A 28 -27.58 -18.66 18.11
CA CYS A 28 -27.75 -18.92 19.54
C CYS A 28 -28.89 -19.91 19.77
N ALA A 29 -28.60 -21.06 20.39
CA ALA A 29 -29.59 -22.11 20.65
C ALA A 29 -30.76 -21.67 21.57
N ASN A 30 -30.60 -20.58 22.33
CA ASN A 30 -31.62 -20.13 23.29
C ASN A 30 -32.57 -19.05 22.70
N CYS A 31 -32.05 -18.10 21.92
CA CYS A 31 -32.84 -16.98 21.39
C CYS A 31 -32.91 -16.92 19.86
N ASN A 32 -32.34 -17.90 19.16
CA ASN A 32 -32.30 -18.02 17.69
C ASN A 32 -31.75 -16.79 16.96
N LYS A 33 -30.89 -16.02 17.62
CA LYS A 33 -30.20 -14.87 17.01
C LYS A 33 -28.91 -15.35 16.34
N ASN A 34 -28.69 -14.85 15.13
CA ASN A 34 -27.52 -15.16 14.32
C ASN A 34 -26.39 -14.18 14.59
N PHE A 35 -25.17 -14.69 14.59
CA PHE A 35 -23.94 -13.93 14.74
C PHE A 35 -22.96 -14.34 13.65
N THR A 36 -22.34 -13.36 13.01
CA THR A 36 -21.19 -13.59 12.12
C THR A 36 -19.93 -13.43 12.94
N VAL A 37 -19.15 -14.50 13.07
CA VAL A 37 -17.94 -14.53 13.89
C VAL A 37 -16.76 -14.76 12.97
N MET A 38 -15.72 -13.94 13.12
CA MET A 38 -14.47 -14.11 12.39
C MET A 38 -13.49 -14.92 13.23
N ARG A 39 -12.74 -15.79 12.56
CA ARG A 39 -11.62 -16.51 13.16
C ARG A 39 -10.60 -15.48 13.61
N PRO A 40 -10.19 -15.46 14.89
CA PRO A 40 -9.18 -14.52 15.34
C PRO A 40 -7.86 -14.80 14.61
N THR A 41 -7.21 -13.74 14.16
CA THR A 41 -5.92 -13.85 13.46
C THR A 41 -4.88 -14.45 14.41
N ILE A 42 -4.23 -15.53 14.00
CA ILE A 42 -3.18 -16.19 14.78
C ILE A 42 -1.86 -15.43 14.53
N ALA A 43 -0.98 -15.38 15.53
CA ALA A 43 0.31 -14.67 15.48
C ALA A 43 1.15 -14.97 14.23
N GLU A 44 1.08 -16.17 13.65
CA GLU A 44 1.79 -16.54 12.42
C GLU A 44 1.28 -15.80 11.18
N GLU A 45 -0.02 -15.58 11.05
CA GLU A 45 -0.60 -14.81 9.93
C GLU A 45 -0.23 -13.33 10.06
N ILE A 46 -0.24 -12.80 11.29
CA ILE A 46 0.26 -11.46 11.60
C ILE A 46 1.74 -11.36 11.20
N LEU A 47 2.58 -12.33 11.57
CA LEU A 47 4.01 -12.34 11.24
C LEU A 47 4.29 -12.34 9.73
N ILE A 48 3.49 -13.06 8.94
CA ILE A 48 3.60 -13.07 7.47
C ILE A 48 3.28 -11.68 6.91
N ASP A 49 2.21 -11.05 7.37
CA ASP A 49 1.83 -9.70 6.92
C ASP A 49 2.89 -8.65 7.27
N TRP A 50 3.45 -8.70 8.48
CA TRP A 50 4.53 -7.79 8.87
C TRP A 50 5.83 -8.03 8.10
N LYS A 51 6.16 -9.29 7.77
CA LYS A 51 7.33 -9.62 6.95
C LYS A 51 7.19 -9.05 5.54
N ASN A 52 6.01 -9.16 4.95
CA ASN A 52 5.72 -8.61 3.63
C ASN A 52 5.78 -7.07 3.65
N GLU A 53 5.16 -6.43 4.64
CA GLU A 53 5.22 -4.98 4.79
C GLU A 53 6.66 -4.49 5.01
N ALA A 54 7.44 -5.16 5.85
CA ALA A 54 8.85 -4.84 6.06
C ALA A 54 9.68 -4.95 4.76
N LEU A 55 9.39 -5.95 3.92
CA LEU A 55 10.02 -6.07 2.61
C LEU A 55 9.64 -4.91 1.68
N PHE A 56 8.37 -4.52 1.65
CA PHE A 56 7.92 -3.36 0.86
C PHE A 56 8.57 -2.06 1.33
N GLN A 57 8.66 -1.84 2.64
CA GLN A 57 9.31 -0.67 3.22
C GLN A 57 10.81 -0.65 2.91
N LYS A 58 11.49 -1.81 2.97
CA LYS A 58 12.88 -1.93 2.54
C LYS A 58 13.06 -1.56 1.07
N ILE A 59 12.26 -2.11 0.17
CA ILE A 59 12.32 -1.81 -1.26
C ILE A 59 12.11 -0.31 -1.51
N ARG A 60 11.16 0.32 -0.81
CA ARG A 60 10.93 1.77 -0.91
C ARG A 60 12.11 2.58 -0.39
N ALA A 61 12.67 2.20 0.74
CA ALA A 61 13.85 2.86 1.31
C ALA A 61 15.06 2.74 0.38
N ASP A 62 15.32 1.55 -0.16
CA ASP A 62 16.41 1.30 -1.12
C ASP A 62 16.23 2.13 -2.40
N LYS A 63 15.00 2.20 -2.94
CA LYS A 63 14.67 3.08 -4.07
C LYS A 63 14.91 4.55 -3.75
N SER A 64 14.47 5.03 -2.58
CA SER A 64 14.67 6.41 -2.14
C SER A 64 16.15 6.75 -1.92
N GLN A 65 16.93 5.82 -1.37
CA GLN A 65 18.36 6.02 -1.19
C GLN A 65 19.09 6.06 -2.55
N ASN A 66 18.73 5.17 -3.46
CA ASN A 66 19.27 5.17 -4.82
C ASN A 66 18.91 6.45 -5.57
N SER A 67 17.67 6.92 -5.50
CA SER A 67 17.26 8.19 -6.12
C SER A 67 18.01 9.38 -5.54
N ASN A 68 18.24 9.39 -4.22
CA ASN A 68 19.00 10.46 -3.56
C ASN A 68 20.47 10.48 -3.99
N SER A 69 21.10 9.30 -4.09
CA SER A 69 22.49 9.19 -4.55
C SER A 69 22.65 9.61 -6.02
N SER A 70 21.69 9.22 -6.87
CA SER A 70 21.62 9.59 -8.28
C SER A 70 21.44 11.11 -8.44
N LEU A 71 20.54 11.72 -7.66
CA LEU A 71 20.33 13.18 -7.67
C LEU A 71 21.59 13.93 -7.20
N LEU A 72 22.28 13.44 -6.16
CA LEU A 72 23.51 14.06 -5.68
C LEU A 72 24.61 14.03 -6.75
N ALA A 73 24.76 12.91 -7.46
CA ALA A 73 25.70 12.78 -8.56
C ALA A 73 25.38 13.77 -9.70
N LEU A 74 24.10 13.95 -10.04
CA LEU A 74 23.66 14.96 -10.99
C LEU A 74 24.04 16.38 -10.53
N VAL A 75 23.77 16.72 -9.27
CA VAL A 75 24.08 18.05 -8.71
C VAL A 75 25.58 18.35 -8.81
N ILE A 76 26.44 17.39 -8.44
CA ILE A 76 27.89 17.55 -8.57
C ILE A 76 28.27 17.78 -10.04
N LYS A 77 27.75 16.96 -10.96
CA LYS A 77 28.03 17.07 -12.39
C LYS A 77 27.63 18.42 -12.97
N VAL A 78 26.47 18.95 -12.57
CA VAL A 78 25.98 20.26 -12.99
C VAL A 78 26.87 21.37 -12.44
N ILE A 79 27.30 21.29 -11.18
CA ILE A 79 28.25 22.28 -10.60
C ILE A 79 29.57 22.27 -11.38
N GLU A 80 30.12 21.10 -11.70
CA GLU A 80 31.34 20.99 -12.52
C GLU A 80 31.18 21.66 -13.89
N LEU A 81 30.08 21.38 -14.59
CA LEU A 81 29.79 21.93 -15.91
C LEU A 81 29.59 23.46 -15.88
N LEU A 82 28.91 23.97 -14.86
CA LEU A 82 28.65 25.41 -14.73
C LEU A 82 29.87 26.21 -14.23
N THR A 83 30.81 25.54 -13.55
CA THR A 83 32.05 26.18 -13.07
C THR A 83 33.18 26.09 -14.09
N TRP A 84 33.02 25.33 -15.16
CA TRP A 84 34.01 25.22 -16.23
C TRP A 84 34.08 26.51 -17.07
N ARG A 85 35.29 26.96 -17.40
CA ARG A 85 35.51 28.15 -18.23
C ARG A 85 35.51 27.78 -19.72
N ASP A 86 34.34 27.44 -20.25
CA ASP A 86 34.19 26.96 -21.63
C ASP A 86 33.33 27.87 -22.54
N LYS A 87 33.31 29.18 -22.23
CA LYS A 87 32.57 30.21 -23.00
C LYS A 87 31.06 29.92 -23.15
N GLY A 88 30.46 29.18 -22.21
CA GLY A 88 29.02 28.94 -22.14
C GLY A 88 28.58 27.56 -22.65
N ASN A 89 29.51 26.72 -23.12
CA ASN A 89 29.21 25.36 -23.52
C ASN A 89 28.76 24.49 -22.32
N GLY A 90 29.26 24.79 -21.12
CA GLY A 90 28.99 24.04 -19.90
C GLY A 90 27.59 24.28 -19.38
N GLN A 91 27.00 25.44 -19.70
CA GLN A 91 25.59 25.71 -19.44
C GLN A 91 24.69 24.82 -20.30
N VAL A 92 25.03 24.65 -21.59
CA VAL A 92 24.25 23.80 -22.51
C VAL A 92 24.36 22.34 -22.11
N GLU A 93 25.56 21.87 -21.75
CA GLU A 93 25.77 20.50 -21.28
C GLU A 93 25.10 20.25 -19.92
N ALA A 94 25.13 21.21 -18.98
CA ALA A 94 24.41 21.09 -17.72
C ALA A 94 22.91 20.92 -17.93
N ILE A 95 22.32 21.68 -18.86
CA ILE A 95 20.90 21.55 -19.23
C ILE A 95 20.60 20.17 -19.84
N LYS A 96 21.51 19.61 -20.65
CA LYS A 96 21.34 18.27 -21.24
C LYS A 96 21.39 17.18 -20.17
N GLU A 97 22.36 17.23 -19.25
CA GLU A 97 22.50 16.29 -18.14
C GLU A 97 21.26 16.32 -17.23
N MET A 98 20.77 17.51 -16.87
CA MET A 98 19.54 17.66 -16.08
C MET A 98 18.32 17.07 -16.79
N ARG A 99 18.19 17.30 -18.10
CA ARG A 99 17.08 16.73 -18.89
C ARG A 99 17.17 15.22 -19.02
N GLY A 100 18.36 14.67 -19.26
CA GLY A 100 18.59 13.22 -19.32
C GLY A 100 18.20 12.54 -18.01
N TRP A 101 18.64 13.11 -16.89
CA TRP A 101 18.29 12.58 -15.58
C TRP A 101 16.78 12.64 -15.28
N LEU A 102 16.09 13.72 -15.68
CA LEU A 102 14.63 13.81 -15.53
C LEU A 102 13.90 12.74 -16.35
N ILE A 103 14.33 12.46 -17.58
CA ILE A 103 13.72 11.42 -18.43
C ILE A 103 13.93 10.01 -17.82
N GLU A 104 15.08 9.77 -17.20
CA GLU A 104 15.42 8.49 -16.58
C GLU A 104 14.76 8.28 -15.22
N ASN A 105 14.43 9.36 -14.48
CA ASN A 105 13.94 9.32 -13.11
C ASN A 105 12.49 9.81 -12.94
N GLU A 106 11.84 10.39 -13.96
CA GLU A 106 10.39 10.54 -13.99
C GLU A 106 9.75 9.13 -14.03
N GLU A 107 9.38 8.62 -12.85
CA GLU A 107 8.34 7.60 -12.76
C GLU A 107 7.12 8.18 -13.48
N THR A 108 6.80 7.65 -14.67
CA THR A 108 5.41 7.68 -15.11
C THR A 108 4.62 7.17 -13.93
N PRO A 109 3.64 7.92 -13.39
CA PRO A 109 2.87 7.45 -12.25
C PRO A 109 2.38 6.06 -12.61
N PRO A 110 2.54 5.03 -11.75
CA PRO A 110 2.20 3.68 -12.12
C PRO A 110 0.77 3.75 -12.62
N LEU A 111 0.55 3.52 -13.93
CA LEU A 111 -0.78 3.67 -14.54
C LEU A 111 -1.83 2.86 -13.76
N ALA A 112 -1.38 1.81 -13.06
CA ALA A 112 -2.15 1.04 -12.09
C ALA A 112 -2.80 1.86 -10.95
N GLU A 113 -2.16 2.91 -10.41
CA GLU A 113 -2.71 3.74 -9.32
C GLU A 113 -3.74 4.77 -9.83
N LEU A 114 -3.55 5.30 -11.04
CA LEU A 114 -4.50 6.19 -11.72
C LEU A 114 -5.76 5.44 -12.21
N ILE A 115 -5.61 4.19 -12.68
CA ILE A 115 -6.75 3.35 -13.11
C ILE A 115 -7.62 2.92 -11.91
N GLN A 116 -7.03 2.71 -10.73
CA GLN A 116 -7.79 2.35 -9.53
C GLN A 116 -8.56 3.54 -8.91
N SER A 117 -8.11 4.77 -9.13
CA SER A 117 -8.77 5.97 -8.59
C SER A 117 -9.98 6.41 -9.42
N ASP A 118 -10.04 6.09 -10.71
CA ASP A 118 -11.21 6.36 -11.56
C ASP A 118 -12.37 5.35 -11.37
N ASN A 119 -12.05 4.09 -11.04
CA ASN A 119 -13.09 3.07 -10.79
C ASN A 119 -13.88 3.30 -9.49
N LYS A 120 -13.32 4.00 -8.50
CA LYS A 120 -14.01 4.29 -7.23
C LYS A 120 -14.99 5.47 -7.30
N LYS A 121 -14.92 6.32 -8.33
CA LYS A 121 -15.86 7.46 -8.48
C LYS A 121 -17.16 7.11 -9.22
N ARG A 122 -17.24 5.98 -9.92
CA ARG A 122 -18.42 5.62 -10.72
C ARG A 122 -19.49 4.77 -10.00
N SER A 123 -19.25 4.32 -8.76
CA SER A 123 -20.20 3.45 -8.03
C SER A 123 -21.22 4.19 -7.12
N HIS A 124 -21.19 5.52 -7.03
CA HIS A 124 -22.10 6.27 -6.14
C HIS A 124 -22.98 7.28 -6.89
N LYS A 125 -23.72 6.86 -7.93
CA LYS A 125 -24.92 7.60 -8.35
C LYS A 125 -25.88 6.78 -9.23
N ARG A 126 -26.67 5.89 -8.64
CA ARG A 126 -28.09 5.77 -8.99
C ARG A 126 -28.89 5.60 -7.71
N ARG A 127 -29.29 6.74 -7.15
CA ARG A 127 -30.42 6.84 -6.24
C ARG A 127 -31.69 6.52 -7.03
N ASP A 128 -32.46 5.61 -6.46
CA ASP A 128 -33.92 5.60 -6.42
C ASP A 128 -34.60 6.85 -6.99
N TRP A 129 -35.48 6.62 -7.95
CA TRP A 129 -36.68 7.41 -8.18
C TRP A 129 -37.81 6.44 -8.53
N ARG A 130 -38.76 6.32 -7.59
CA ARG A 130 -40.17 5.91 -7.66
C ARG A 130 -40.66 5.14 -8.89
#